data_AF-A0AB33HP05-F1
#
_entry.id   AF-A0AB33HP05-F1
#
_cell.length_a   1.000
_cell.length_b   1.000
_cell.length_c   1.000
_cell.angle_alpha   90.00
_cell.angle_beta   90.00
_cell.angle_gamma   90.00
#
_symmetry.space_group_name_H-M   'P 1'
#
loop_
_entity.id
_entity.type
_entity.pdbx_description
1 polymer ?
#
loop_
_entity_poly.entity_id
_entity_poly.type
_entity_poly.pdbx_seq_one_letter_code
_entity_poly.pdbx_strand_id
1 'polypeptide(L)'
;MYPVSAEGVTDFSRVIPCQCTQTESGADREKRLLTYSCLGGLQKYTFEKLNSLGKSEEPHNQNMFSQAYNAALDFASKPAGWLVFSGPSGAGKTHLAAAIANKRLAMGQPVLYKRASELIDDLKKSFEPDSEAAYSQSFDILKNAPLLIIDDLTVQSGSDWSKEKLDQLLTYRFSQELPTIITLSTPINELDFRIQSRLLDKSVSRIYPVASNPEDTLEYRWDNALALQKKMTFENYDHKRANLTAEQRQNIDAAYNLALEFSRNPESWLVFQGETGCGKTHLASAIVNERYRQGKPAMFVVVPEFLDHLRSTFSPESKTSYDQMFDAVKNAKLLVLDDFGEQSSTPWAQEKLYQVINYRYNRRLPTVITTRCPLSEIEVAISSRFVDPQISMVFNITAPNFRCDSTGQQKQRPVSRINRTTRPQR
;
A
#
# COMPACT_ATOMS: atom_id res chain seq x y z
N MET A 1 7.74 2.92 -48.36
CA MET A 1 7.54 3.31 -49.77
C MET A 1 6.39 2.50 -50.33
N TYR A 2 5.66 3.00 -51.31
CA TYR A 2 4.61 2.24 -52.00
C TYR A 2 5.21 1.63 -53.27
N PRO A 3 5.02 0.33 -53.54
CA PRO A 3 5.54 -0.29 -54.75
C PRO A 3 4.90 0.36 -55.97
N VAL A 4 5.73 0.68 -56.96
CA VAL A 4 5.27 1.19 -58.25
C VAL A 4 5.28 0.03 -59.23
N SER A 5 4.14 -0.23 -59.86
CA SER A 5 4.01 -1.25 -60.91
C SER A 5 4.86 -0.91 -62.13
N ALA A 6 5.12 -1.89 -63.00
CA ALA A 6 5.85 -1.68 -64.26
C ALA A 6 5.19 -0.63 -65.19
N GLU A 7 3.90 -0.32 -64.97
CA GLU A 7 3.11 0.67 -65.68
C GLU A 7 3.15 2.07 -65.03
N GLY A 8 3.94 2.27 -63.97
CA GLY A 8 4.10 3.56 -63.29
C GLY A 8 3.01 3.88 -62.27
N VAL A 9 2.04 2.99 -62.05
CA VAL A 9 0.97 3.17 -61.05
C VAL A 9 1.49 2.77 -59.67
N THR A 10 1.37 3.68 -58.71
CA THR A 10 1.77 3.47 -57.31
C THR A 10 0.69 2.68 -56.57
N ASP A 11 1.05 1.53 -56.03
CA ASP A 11 0.16 0.67 -55.24
C ASP A 11 0.14 1.13 -53.78
N PHE A 12 -0.86 1.95 -53.44
CA PHE A 12 -1.05 2.46 -52.08
C PHE A 12 -1.52 1.40 -51.08
N SER A 13 -1.87 0.19 -51.53
CA SER A 13 -2.34 -0.89 -50.65
C SER A 13 -1.21 -1.64 -49.95
N ARG A 14 0.05 -1.43 -50.37
CA ARG A 14 1.22 -2.12 -49.84
C ARG A 14 2.31 -1.15 -49.43
N VAL A 15 2.85 -1.30 -48.23
CA VAL A 15 4.02 -0.55 -47.78
C VAL A 15 5.24 -1.46 -47.83
N ILE A 16 6.21 -1.12 -48.68
CA ILE A 16 7.52 -1.79 -48.76
C ILE A 16 8.60 -0.99 -48.02
N PRO A 17 9.60 -1.65 -47.40
CA PRO A 17 10.78 -0.98 -46.86
C PRO A 17 11.48 -0.17 -47.96
N CYS A 18 12.09 0.95 -47.60
CA CYS A 18 12.94 1.70 -48.53
C CYS A 18 14.17 0.83 -48.89
N GLN A 19 14.72 0.97 -50.10
CA GLN A 19 15.97 0.28 -50.47
C GLN A 19 17.10 0.54 -49.47
N CYS A 20 17.18 1.77 -48.91
CA CYS A 20 18.14 2.11 -47.86
C CYS A 20 18.02 1.24 -46.60
N THR A 21 16.83 0.74 -46.27
CA THR A 21 16.59 -0.15 -45.13
C THR A 21 16.87 -1.62 -45.45
N GLN A 22 16.96 -1.98 -46.73
CA GLN A 22 17.30 -3.33 -47.20
C GLN A 22 18.82 -3.52 -47.36
N THR A 23 19.56 -2.43 -47.64
CA THR A 23 21.02 -2.41 -47.76
C THR A 23 21.75 -1.99 -46.48
N GLU A 24 21.01 -1.62 -45.43
CA GLU A 24 21.56 -1.19 -44.13
C GLU A 24 22.27 -2.38 -43.46
N SER A 25 23.56 -2.20 -43.09
CA SER A 25 24.29 -3.24 -42.37
C SER A 25 23.64 -3.51 -41.00
N GLY A 26 23.81 -4.71 -40.45
CA GLY A 26 23.29 -5.04 -39.12
C GLY A 26 23.75 -4.06 -38.04
N ALA A 27 24.99 -3.58 -38.14
CA ALA A 27 25.58 -2.61 -37.22
C ALA A 27 24.97 -1.19 -37.36
N ASP A 28 24.71 -0.73 -38.59
CA ASP A 28 24.08 0.58 -38.82
C ASP A 28 22.64 0.60 -38.33
N ARG A 29 21.91 -0.50 -38.57
CA ARG A 29 20.55 -0.68 -38.07
C ARG A 29 20.51 -0.69 -36.55
N GLU A 30 21.41 -1.41 -35.90
CA GLU A 30 21.52 -1.45 -34.44
C GLU A 30 21.80 -0.05 -33.86
N LYS A 31 22.78 0.67 -34.43
CA LYS A 31 23.10 2.04 -34.02
C LYS A 31 21.90 2.98 -34.15
N ARG A 32 21.15 2.89 -35.26
CA ARG A 32 19.94 3.69 -35.49
C ARG A 32 18.85 3.38 -34.47
N LEU A 33 18.60 2.11 -34.17
CA LEU A 33 17.64 1.69 -33.16
C LEU A 33 18.04 2.14 -31.75
N LEU A 34 19.33 2.07 -31.42
CA LEU A 34 19.85 2.59 -30.15
C LEU A 34 19.65 4.10 -30.02
N THR A 35 19.94 4.87 -31.06
CA THR A 35 19.67 6.31 -31.07
C THR A 35 18.18 6.62 -30.90
N TYR A 36 17.30 5.92 -31.62
CA TYR A 36 15.85 6.06 -31.49
C TYR A 36 15.36 5.75 -30.07
N SER A 37 15.96 4.75 -29.42
CA SER A 37 15.45 4.24 -28.15
C SER A 37 15.59 5.19 -26.96
N CYS A 38 16.46 6.19 -27.05
CA CYS A 38 16.79 7.09 -25.94
C CYS A 38 17.26 6.37 -24.64
N LEU A 39 17.70 5.11 -24.69
CA LEU A 39 18.17 4.35 -23.51
C LEU A 39 19.43 4.94 -22.85
N GLY A 40 20.26 5.65 -23.60
CA GLY A 40 21.49 6.27 -23.09
C GLY A 40 22.37 5.29 -22.30
N GLY A 41 22.70 5.64 -21.06
CA GLY A 41 23.53 4.83 -20.17
C GLY A 41 22.89 3.52 -19.67
N LEU A 42 21.63 3.25 -19.99
CA LEU A 42 20.91 2.05 -19.57
C LEU A 42 21.19 0.82 -20.46
N GLN A 43 21.94 0.98 -21.56
CA GLN A 43 22.32 -0.11 -22.47
C GLN A 43 23.05 -1.27 -21.78
N LYS A 44 23.73 -0.98 -20.65
CA LYS A 44 24.47 -1.98 -19.88
C LYS A 44 23.56 -2.93 -19.07
N TYR A 45 22.28 -2.61 -18.91
CA TYR A 45 21.34 -3.37 -18.09
C TYR A 45 20.61 -4.42 -18.93
N THR A 46 21.07 -5.67 -18.86
CA THR A 46 20.50 -6.80 -19.60
C THR A 46 20.00 -7.89 -18.65
N PHE A 47 19.29 -8.90 -19.19
CA PHE A 47 18.79 -10.03 -18.40
C PHE A 47 19.92 -10.91 -17.86
N GLU A 48 21.05 -11.02 -18.57
CA GLU A 48 22.21 -11.83 -18.18
C GLU A 48 22.95 -11.23 -16.98
N LYS A 49 22.93 -9.89 -16.85
CA LYS A 49 23.54 -9.17 -15.73
C LYS A 49 22.59 -8.98 -14.54
N LEU A 50 21.32 -9.34 -14.70
CA LEU A 50 20.31 -9.16 -13.66
C LEU A 50 20.22 -10.43 -12.82
N ASN A 51 20.30 -10.29 -11.49
CA ASN A 51 20.00 -11.40 -10.59
C ASN A 51 18.49 -11.71 -10.65
N SER A 52 18.14 -12.94 -11.03
CA SER A 52 16.73 -13.38 -11.14
C SER A 52 16.00 -13.44 -9.80
N LEU A 53 16.73 -13.38 -8.67
CA LEU A 53 16.16 -13.25 -7.31
C LEU A 53 16.16 -11.81 -6.79
N GLY A 54 16.66 -10.85 -7.58
CA GLY A 54 16.74 -9.45 -7.15
C GLY A 54 17.89 -9.17 -6.17
N LYS A 55 17.82 -8.04 -5.46
CA LYS A 55 18.85 -7.60 -4.50
C LYS A 55 18.52 -7.92 -3.04
N SER A 56 17.28 -8.30 -2.75
CA SER A 56 16.82 -8.54 -1.39
C SER A 56 17.22 -9.93 -0.92
N GLU A 57 17.61 -10.05 0.35
CA GLU A 57 17.87 -11.34 1.00
C GLU A 57 16.59 -12.00 1.53
N GLU A 58 15.48 -11.25 1.58
CA GLU A 58 14.19 -11.73 2.08
C GLU A 58 13.50 -12.68 1.09
N PRO A 59 13.14 -13.92 1.48
CA PRO A 59 12.52 -14.90 0.57
C PRO A 59 11.24 -14.41 -0.11
N HIS A 60 10.45 -13.58 0.57
CA HIS A 60 9.24 -13.00 0.02
C HIS A 60 9.52 -12.06 -1.17
N ASN A 61 10.45 -11.12 -0.98
CA ASN A 61 10.87 -10.19 -2.02
C ASN A 61 11.57 -10.90 -3.19
N GLN A 62 12.34 -11.96 -2.91
CA GLN A 62 12.96 -12.78 -3.95
C GLN A 62 11.92 -13.47 -4.83
N ASN A 63 10.85 -14.00 -4.23
CA ASN A 63 9.74 -14.60 -4.98
C ASN A 63 9.01 -13.55 -5.85
N MET A 64 8.67 -12.40 -5.28
CA MET A 64 8.05 -11.29 -6.02
C MET A 64 8.92 -10.84 -7.20
N PHE A 65 10.22 -10.65 -6.95
CA PHE A 65 11.17 -10.27 -7.99
C PHE A 65 11.27 -11.34 -9.08
N SER A 66 11.33 -12.62 -8.70
CA SER A 66 11.38 -13.74 -9.65
C SER A 66 10.13 -13.80 -10.55
N GLN A 67 8.94 -13.56 -9.99
CA GLN A 67 7.71 -13.46 -10.78
C GLN A 67 7.78 -12.29 -11.76
N ALA A 68 8.21 -11.11 -11.32
CA ALA A 68 8.41 -9.94 -12.18
C ALA A 68 9.45 -10.19 -13.27
N TYR A 69 10.55 -10.90 -12.95
CA TYR A 69 11.61 -11.28 -13.89
C TYR A 69 11.09 -12.22 -14.99
N ASN A 70 10.32 -13.23 -14.63
CA ASN A 70 9.72 -14.16 -15.60
C ASN A 70 8.71 -13.44 -16.50
N ALA A 71 7.85 -12.60 -15.92
CA ALA A 71 6.92 -11.78 -16.69
C ALA A 71 7.65 -10.82 -17.65
N ALA A 72 8.79 -10.26 -17.23
CA ALA A 72 9.64 -9.43 -18.07
C ALA A 72 10.22 -10.21 -19.26
N LEU A 73 10.69 -11.45 -19.04
CA LEU A 73 11.23 -12.31 -20.09
C LEU A 73 10.16 -12.68 -21.13
N ASP A 74 8.95 -13.00 -20.67
CA ASP A 74 7.81 -13.33 -21.52
C ASP A 74 7.39 -12.11 -22.35
N PHE A 75 7.24 -10.95 -21.70
CA PHE A 75 6.87 -9.71 -22.38
C PHE A 75 7.93 -9.26 -23.40
N ALA A 76 9.22 -9.42 -23.08
CA ALA A 76 10.29 -9.11 -24.02
C ALA A 76 10.27 -10.01 -25.27
N SER A 77 9.75 -11.23 -25.15
CA SER A 77 9.65 -12.18 -26.26
C SER A 77 8.38 -11.91 -27.09
N LYS A 78 7.26 -11.62 -26.43
CA LYS A 78 5.97 -11.33 -27.07
C LYS A 78 5.26 -10.17 -26.35
N PRO A 79 5.56 -8.91 -26.70
CA PRO A 79 4.98 -7.76 -26.03
C PRO A 79 3.50 -7.64 -26.40
N ALA A 80 2.61 -7.69 -25.39
CA ALA A 80 1.18 -7.59 -25.56
C ALA A 80 0.53 -6.97 -24.32
N GLY A 81 -0.33 -5.97 -24.54
CA GLY A 81 -0.93 -5.18 -23.47
C GLY A 81 0.12 -4.41 -22.67
N TRP A 82 -0.20 -4.12 -21.42
CA TRP A 82 0.63 -3.30 -20.55
C TRP A 82 1.29 -4.14 -19.47
N LEU A 83 2.53 -3.81 -19.14
CA LEU A 83 3.28 -4.41 -18.06
C LEU A 83 3.72 -3.32 -17.08
N VAL A 84 3.28 -3.43 -15.83
CA VAL A 84 3.52 -2.42 -14.81
C VAL A 84 4.39 -3.02 -13.71
N PHE A 85 5.52 -2.38 -13.42
CA PHE A 85 6.37 -2.73 -12.29
C PHE A 85 6.18 -1.72 -11.16
N SER A 86 5.76 -2.18 -9.99
CA SER A 86 5.58 -1.32 -8.81
C SER A 86 6.52 -1.74 -7.67
N GLY A 87 6.83 -0.80 -6.77
CA GLY A 87 7.65 -1.06 -5.58
C GLY A 87 8.59 0.10 -5.27
N PRO A 88 9.42 -0.01 -4.22
CA PRO A 88 10.27 1.08 -3.76
C PRO A 88 11.42 1.40 -4.71
N SER A 89 12.00 2.59 -4.54
CA SER A 89 13.21 2.97 -5.26
C SER A 89 14.34 1.96 -4.99
N GLY A 90 15.15 1.70 -6.02
CA GLY A 90 16.26 0.73 -5.92
C GLY A 90 15.88 -0.75 -5.99
N ALA A 91 14.58 -1.09 -6.03
CA ALA A 91 14.09 -2.48 -6.13
C ALA A 91 14.44 -3.19 -7.45
N GLY A 92 14.88 -2.47 -8.49
CA GLY A 92 15.29 -3.05 -9.77
C GLY A 92 14.28 -2.90 -10.92
N LYS A 93 13.17 -2.17 -10.72
CA LYS A 93 12.14 -1.90 -11.74
C LYS A 93 12.71 -1.31 -13.04
N THR A 94 13.54 -0.28 -12.92
CA THR A 94 14.22 0.37 -14.05
C THR A 94 15.16 -0.59 -14.78
N HIS A 95 15.84 -1.48 -14.05
CA HIS A 95 16.71 -2.50 -14.66
C HIS A 95 15.85 -3.50 -15.44
N LEU A 96 14.74 -4.00 -14.88
CA LEU A 96 13.81 -4.88 -15.61
C LEU A 96 13.30 -4.22 -16.90
N ALA A 97 12.85 -2.97 -16.83
CA ALA A 97 12.39 -2.22 -17.99
C ALA A 97 13.50 -2.04 -19.06
N ALA A 98 14.71 -1.66 -18.64
CA ALA A 98 15.85 -1.54 -19.53
C ALA A 98 16.28 -2.89 -20.14
N ALA A 99 16.24 -3.98 -19.38
CA ALA A 99 16.57 -5.32 -19.86
C ALA A 99 15.59 -5.79 -20.95
N ILE A 100 14.29 -5.53 -20.78
CA ILE A 100 13.28 -5.77 -21.82
C ILE A 100 13.63 -4.96 -23.08
N ALA A 101 13.94 -3.68 -22.93
CA ALA A 101 14.28 -2.80 -24.05
C ALA A 101 15.50 -3.29 -24.81
N ASN A 102 16.60 -3.61 -24.11
CA ASN A 102 17.84 -4.11 -24.71
C ASN A 102 17.64 -5.44 -25.42
N LYS A 103 16.86 -6.37 -24.85
CA LYS A 103 16.53 -7.65 -25.50
C LYS A 103 15.75 -7.45 -26.80
N ARG A 104 14.80 -6.51 -26.83
CA ARG A 104 14.02 -6.16 -28.03
C ARG A 104 14.88 -5.49 -29.10
N LEU A 105 15.77 -4.58 -28.70
CA LEU A 105 16.70 -3.93 -29.61
C LEU A 105 17.68 -4.92 -30.24
N ALA A 106 18.18 -5.89 -29.47
CA ALA A 106 19.02 -6.98 -29.98
C ALA A 106 18.27 -7.87 -31.00
N MET A 107 16.94 -8.00 -30.88
CA MET A 107 16.09 -8.64 -31.89
C MET A 107 15.78 -7.73 -33.10
N GLY A 108 16.39 -6.55 -33.19
CA GLY A 108 16.18 -5.57 -34.24
C GLY A 108 14.81 -4.89 -34.20
N GLN A 109 14.14 -4.91 -33.05
CA GLN A 109 12.80 -4.35 -32.84
C GLN A 109 12.90 -2.97 -32.17
N PRO A 110 12.20 -1.94 -32.68
CA PRO A 110 12.24 -0.60 -32.11
C PRO A 110 11.53 -0.55 -30.75
N VAL A 111 12.17 0.14 -29.81
CA VAL A 111 11.65 0.43 -28.47
C VAL A 111 11.92 1.90 -28.20
N LEU A 112 10.98 2.60 -27.60
CA LEU A 112 11.16 3.98 -27.15
C LEU A 112 11.15 4.01 -25.62
N TYR A 113 12.26 4.43 -25.02
CA TYR A 113 12.41 4.57 -23.57
C TYR A 113 12.39 6.05 -23.19
N LYS A 114 11.54 6.41 -22.23
CA LYS A 114 11.50 7.75 -21.65
C LYS A 114 11.29 7.67 -20.15
N ARG A 115 12.02 8.49 -19.39
CA ARG A 115 11.59 8.78 -18.01
C ARG A 115 10.40 9.72 -18.04
N ALA A 116 9.48 9.57 -17.09
CA ALA A 116 8.25 10.37 -17.06
C ALA A 116 8.55 11.87 -17.04
N SER A 117 9.53 12.32 -16.26
CA SER A 117 9.96 13.73 -16.22
C SER A 117 10.50 14.22 -17.57
N GLU A 118 11.38 13.43 -18.20
CA GLU A 118 11.98 13.75 -19.50
C GLU A 118 10.93 13.80 -20.61
N LEU A 119 9.95 12.89 -20.57
CA LEU A 119 8.81 12.89 -21.49
C LEU A 119 8.02 14.20 -21.40
N ILE A 120 7.71 14.65 -20.17
CA ILE A 120 6.98 15.89 -19.96
C ILE A 120 7.81 17.10 -20.42
N ASP A 121 9.10 17.13 -20.14
CA ASP A 121 9.99 18.23 -20.55
C ASP A 121 10.13 18.30 -22.08
N ASP A 122 10.24 17.16 -22.76
CA ASP A 122 10.28 17.12 -24.22
C ASP A 122 8.97 17.66 -24.83
N LEU A 123 7.81 17.30 -24.25
CA LEU A 123 6.53 17.83 -24.68
C LEU A 123 6.42 19.35 -24.45
N LYS A 124 6.98 19.87 -23.36
CA LYS A 124 6.99 21.32 -23.07
C LYS A 124 7.87 22.09 -24.04
N LYS A 125 9.07 21.60 -24.34
CA LYS A 125 10.01 22.25 -25.28
C LYS A 125 9.41 22.41 -26.67
N SER A 126 8.61 21.44 -27.10
CA SER A 126 7.91 21.53 -28.38
C SER A 126 6.70 22.49 -28.39
N PHE A 127 6.36 23.14 -27.27
CA PHE A 127 5.25 24.09 -27.17
C PHE A 127 5.68 25.56 -27.38
N GLU A 128 6.93 25.81 -27.79
CA GLU A 128 7.37 27.16 -28.14
C GLU A 128 6.66 27.64 -29.43
N PRO A 129 6.18 28.90 -29.48
CA PRO A 129 5.18 29.38 -30.44
C PRO A 129 5.55 29.28 -31.93
N ASP A 130 6.82 29.04 -32.27
CA ASP A 130 7.28 28.82 -33.65
C ASP A 130 7.32 27.33 -34.08
N SER A 131 6.81 26.40 -33.27
CA SER A 131 7.09 24.95 -33.43
C SER A 131 5.91 23.97 -33.31
N GLU A 132 4.66 24.39 -33.52
CA GLU A 132 3.47 23.50 -33.43
C GLU A 132 3.58 22.23 -34.31
N ALA A 133 4.21 22.32 -35.49
CA ALA A 133 4.43 21.17 -36.37
C ALA A 133 5.41 20.13 -35.76
N ALA A 134 6.42 20.58 -35.01
CA ALA A 134 7.40 19.72 -34.36
C ALA A 134 6.82 19.02 -33.10
N TYR A 135 5.89 19.69 -32.41
CA TYR A 135 5.11 19.10 -31.31
C TYR A 135 4.28 17.90 -31.76
N SER A 136 3.45 18.10 -32.79
CA SER A 136 2.53 17.06 -33.27
C SER A 136 3.28 15.81 -33.68
N GLN A 137 4.40 15.98 -34.40
CA GLN A 137 5.25 14.86 -34.80
C GLN A 137 5.87 14.13 -33.61
N SER A 138 6.41 14.85 -32.63
CA SER A 138 7.05 14.25 -31.44
C SER A 138 6.05 13.48 -30.58
N PHE A 139 4.85 14.04 -30.39
CA PHE A 139 3.80 13.38 -29.63
C PHE A 139 3.22 12.16 -30.36
N ASP A 140 3.11 12.21 -31.69
CA ASP A 140 2.65 11.08 -32.48
C ASP A 140 3.66 9.93 -32.52
N ILE A 141 4.97 10.22 -32.45
CA ILE A 141 5.99 9.18 -32.24
C ILE A 141 5.77 8.45 -30.92
N LEU A 142 5.46 9.17 -29.82
CA LEU A 142 5.16 8.56 -28.53
C LEU A 142 3.88 7.71 -28.56
N LYS A 143 2.81 8.22 -29.19
CA LYS A 143 1.55 7.47 -29.34
C LYS A 143 1.72 6.17 -30.10
N ASN A 144 2.47 6.19 -31.19
CA ASN A 144 2.59 5.08 -32.13
C ASN A 144 3.86 4.22 -31.95
N ALA A 145 4.66 4.48 -30.92
CA ALA A 145 5.85 3.69 -30.63
C ALA A 145 5.47 2.19 -30.50
N PRO A 146 6.15 1.26 -31.21
CA PRO A 146 5.80 -0.17 -31.17
C PRO A 146 5.93 -0.80 -29.78
N LEU A 147 6.87 -0.29 -28.98
CA LEU A 147 6.93 -0.51 -27.54
C LEU A 147 7.35 0.80 -26.88
N LEU A 148 6.51 1.32 -25.99
CA LEU A 148 6.82 2.50 -25.19
C LEU A 148 7.13 2.08 -23.75
N ILE A 149 8.23 2.59 -23.20
CA ILE A 149 8.59 2.42 -21.80
C ILE A 149 8.56 3.78 -21.14
N ILE A 150 7.70 3.92 -20.13
CA ILE A 150 7.61 5.11 -19.26
C ILE A 150 8.19 4.72 -17.91
N ASP A 151 9.40 5.17 -17.63
CA ASP A 151 10.10 4.87 -16.39
C ASP A 151 9.88 5.98 -15.34
N ASP A 152 9.72 5.55 -14.09
CA ASP A 152 9.54 6.34 -12.88
C ASP A 152 8.36 7.31 -12.98
N LEU A 153 7.18 6.76 -13.29
CA LEU A 153 5.95 7.54 -13.26
C LEU A 153 5.56 7.82 -11.80
N THR A 154 5.60 9.09 -11.41
CA THR A 154 5.30 9.57 -10.06
C THR A 154 4.10 10.53 -10.06
N VAL A 155 3.48 10.71 -8.89
CA VAL A 155 2.39 11.68 -8.67
C VAL A 155 2.81 13.12 -8.99
N GLN A 156 4.11 13.42 -8.86
CA GLN A 156 4.70 14.73 -9.13
C GLN A 156 4.94 15.05 -10.61
N SER A 157 4.24 14.36 -11.53
CA SER A 157 4.32 14.61 -12.97
C SER A 157 3.62 15.92 -13.38
N GLY A 158 4.11 17.04 -12.83
CA GLY A 158 3.92 18.40 -13.34
C GLY A 158 2.57 19.08 -13.10
N SER A 159 2.47 20.28 -13.70
CA SER A 159 1.28 21.13 -13.80
C SER A 159 0.05 20.37 -14.35
N ASP A 160 -1.15 20.93 -14.22
CA ASP A 160 -2.39 20.32 -14.76
C ASP A 160 -2.27 19.94 -16.24
N TRP A 161 -1.55 20.73 -17.03
CA TRP A 161 -1.21 20.43 -18.42
C TRP A 161 -0.42 19.12 -18.58
N SER A 162 0.54 18.85 -17.69
CA SER A 162 1.39 17.65 -17.76
C SER A 162 0.57 16.39 -17.52
N LYS A 163 -0.35 16.47 -16.54
CA LYS A 163 -1.32 15.40 -16.24
C LYS A 163 -2.26 15.15 -17.41
N GLU A 164 -2.78 16.21 -18.03
CA GLU A 164 -3.66 16.11 -19.21
C GLU A 164 -2.95 15.42 -20.38
N LYS A 165 -1.72 15.80 -20.69
CA LYS A 165 -0.97 15.21 -21.81
C LYS A 165 -0.59 13.75 -21.57
N LEU A 166 -0.22 13.41 -20.34
CA LEU A 166 -0.01 12.02 -19.96
C LEU A 166 -1.31 11.20 -20.08
N ASP A 167 -2.44 11.73 -19.61
CA ASP A 167 -3.76 11.08 -19.75
C ASP A 167 -4.11 10.88 -21.24
N GLN A 168 -3.86 11.87 -22.11
CA GLN A 168 -4.08 11.73 -23.56
C GLN A 168 -3.23 10.60 -24.18
N LEU A 169 -1.94 10.54 -23.84
CA LEU A 169 -1.03 9.51 -24.34
C LEU A 169 -1.45 8.12 -23.86
N LEU A 170 -1.68 7.97 -22.56
CA LEU A 170 -2.06 6.70 -21.95
C LEU A 170 -3.43 6.22 -22.44
N THR A 171 -4.39 7.13 -22.62
CA THR A 171 -5.71 6.80 -23.18
C THR A 171 -5.59 6.26 -24.60
N TYR A 172 -4.83 6.94 -25.45
CA TYR A 172 -4.65 6.47 -26.83
C TYR A 172 -4.07 5.06 -26.87
N ARG A 173 -2.98 4.82 -26.12
CA ARG A 173 -2.31 3.51 -26.09
C ARG A 173 -3.16 2.44 -25.43
N PHE A 174 -4.01 2.80 -24.47
CA PHE A 174 -4.93 1.88 -23.81
C PHE A 174 -6.01 1.41 -24.78
N SER A 175 -6.67 2.34 -25.48
CA SER A 175 -7.73 2.03 -26.44
C SER A 175 -7.24 1.23 -27.65
N GLN A 176 -5.95 1.31 -27.97
CA GLN A 176 -5.32 0.56 -29.07
C GLN A 176 -4.54 -0.68 -28.57
N GLU A 177 -4.59 -0.97 -27.26
CA GLU A 177 -3.85 -2.05 -26.59
C GLU A 177 -2.35 -2.11 -26.95
N LEU A 178 -1.75 -0.94 -27.23
CA LEU A 178 -0.36 -0.87 -27.69
C LEU A 178 0.60 -1.26 -26.56
N PRO A 179 1.64 -2.07 -26.84
CA PRO A 179 2.56 -2.55 -25.82
C PRO A 179 3.22 -1.41 -25.05
N THR A 180 3.02 -1.38 -23.74
CA THR A 180 3.49 -0.29 -22.89
C THR A 180 4.04 -0.84 -21.57
N ILE A 181 5.24 -0.42 -21.19
CA ILE A 181 5.82 -0.74 -19.89
C ILE A 181 5.82 0.51 -19.03
N ILE A 182 5.35 0.40 -17.80
CA ILE A 182 5.32 1.51 -16.85
C ILE A 182 6.01 1.07 -15.56
N THR A 183 6.93 1.87 -15.04
CA THR A 183 7.49 1.65 -13.71
C THR A 183 6.97 2.71 -12.74
N LEU A 184 6.61 2.27 -11.53
CA LEU A 184 6.02 3.10 -10.49
C LEU A 184 6.87 2.99 -9.23
N SER A 185 7.32 4.13 -8.72
CA SER A 185 7.96 4.25 -7.41
C SER A 185 6.97 4.55 -6.29
N THR A 186 5.79 5.08 -6.63
CA THR A 186 4.67 5.28 -5.70
C THR A 186 3.62 4.18 -5.84
N PRO A 187 2.85 3.90 -4.78
CA PRO A 187 1.66 3.06 -4.84
C PRO A 187 0.66 3.52 -5.92
N ILE A 188 -0.04 2.56 -6.55
CA ILE A 188 -1.00 2.82 -7.64
C ILE A 188 -2.21 3.65 -7.16
N ASN A 189 -2.58 3.54 -5.88
CA ASN A 189 -3.68 4.29 -5.27
C ASN A 189 -3.38 5.78 -5.06
N GLU A 190 -2.12 6.20 -5.14
CA GLU A 190 -1.73 7.61 -5.08
C GLU A 190 -1.76 8.29 -6.46
N LEU A 191 -1.88 7.51 -7.54
CA LEU A 191 -1.99 8.05 -8.89
C LEU A 191 -3.36 8.69 -9.13
N ASP A 192 -3.42 9.57 -10.13
CA ASP A 192 -4.69 10.13 -10.59
C ASP A 192 -5.68 9.02 -10.99
N PHE A 193 -6.96 9.19 -10.64
CA PHE A 193 -8.02 8.20 -10.85
C PHE A 193 -8.12 7.71 -12.30
N ARG A 194 -7.86 8.58 -13.28
CA ARG A 194 -7.86 8.20 -14.70
C ARG A 194 -6.72 7.23 -14.99
N ILE A 195 -5.51 7.54 -14.55
CA ILE A 195 -4.36 6.65 -14.74
C ILE A 195 -4.61 5.33 -14.00
N GLN A 196 -5.08 5.41 -12.75
CA GLN A 196 -5.38 4.26 -11.91
C GLN A 196 -6.36 3.28 -12.57
N SER A 197 -7.51 3.77 -13.06
CA SER A 197 -8.53 2.94 -13.70
C SER A 197 -7.99 2.13 -14.89
N ARG A 198 -7.10 2.72 -15.70
CA ARG A 198 -6.47 2.03 -16.85
C ARG A 198 -5.42 1.02 -16.42
N LEU A 199 -4.60 1.36 -15.42
CA LEU A 199 -3.57 0.45 -14.91
C LEU A 199 -4.16 -0.78 -14.20
N LEU A 200 -5.31 -0.62 -13.54
CA LEU A 200 -6.01 -1.69 -12.82
C LEU A 200 -6.87 -2.59 -13.73
N ASP A 201 -7.08 -2.21 -14.99
CA ASP A 201 -7.83 -3.04 -15.94
C ASP A 201 -7.02 -4.28 -16.33
N LYS A 202 -7.47 -5.44 -15.83
CA LYS A 202 -6.79 -6.74 -16.02
C LYS A 202 -6.85 -7.28 -17.44
N SER A 203 -7.71 -6.73 -18.31
CA SER A 203 -7.79 -7.15 -19.71
C SER A 203 -6.57 -6.68 -20.50
N VAL A 204 -6.10 -5.46 -20.21
CA VAL A 204 -4.96 -4.84 -20.91
C VAL A 204 -3.70 -4.86 -20.05
N SER A 205 -3.80 -4.60 -18.74
CA SER A 205 -2.68 -4.33 -17.86
C SER A 205 -2.39 -5.48 -16.88
N ARG A 206 -1.10 -5.80 -16.73
CA ARG A 206 -0.59 -6.77 -15.74
C ARG A 206 0.40 -6.08 -14.83
N ILE A 207 0.11 -6.07 -13.53
CA ILE A 207 0.92 -5.40 -12.51
C ILE A 207 1.75 -6.44 -11.75
N TYR A 208 3.05 -6.19 -11.66
CA TYR A 208 4.01 -7.00 -10.91
C TYR A 208 4.74 -6.14 -9.88
N PRO A 209 4.40 -6.30 -8.59
CA PRO A 209 5.21 -5.74 -7.51
C PRO A 209 6.60 -6.40 -7.51
N VAL A 210 7.66 -5.60 -7.63
CA VAL A 210 9.05 -6.08 -7.80
C VAL A 210 9.76 -6.30 -6.47
N ALA A 211 9.45 -5.44 -5.52
CA ALA A 211 9.75 -5.62 -4.11
C ALA A 211 8.65 -4.88 -3.37
N SER A 212 8.38 -5.33 -2.17
CA SER A 212 7.69 -4.51 -1.22
C SER A 212 8.72 -3.86 -0.31
N ASN A 213 8.53 -2.58 0.02
CA ASN A 213 9.06 -2.14 1.29
C ASN A 213 8.45 -3.05 2.37
N PRO A 214 9.14 -3.31 3.48
CA PRO A 214 8.46 -3.76 4.70
C PRO A 214 7.32 -2.79 5.12
N GLU A 215 7.20 -1.64 4.46
CA GLU A 215 6.11 -0.67 4.55
C GLU A 215 5.00 -0.84 3.49
N ASP A 216 5.27 -1.42 2.31
CA ASP A 216 4.30 -1.52 1.20
C ASP A 216 3.63 -2.90 1.07
N THR A 217 4.14 -3.94 1.77
CA THR A 217 3.51 -5.29 1.77
C THR A 217 2.39 -5.44 2.78
N LEU A 218 2.13 -4.39 3.53
CA LEU A 218 1.22 -4.42 4.65
C LEU A 218 0.34 -3.20 4.47
N GLU A 219 -0.94 -3.44 4.35
CA GLU A 219 -2.04 -2.49 4.54
C GLU A 219 -2.04 -1.92 5.99
N TYR A 220 -0.86 -1.80 6.63
CA TYR A 220 -0.73 -2.12 8.03
C TYR A 220 0.64 -1.79 8.65
N ARG A 221 0.76 -0.63 9.29
CA ARG A 221 1.64 -0.46 10.45
C ARG A 221 0.88 0.28 11.54
N TRP A 222 1.00 -0.22 12.76
CA TRP A 222 0.99 0.60 13.96
C TRP A 222 1.70 1.92 13.67
N ASP A 223 0.96 3.04 13.72
CA ASP A 223 1.53 4.37 13.57
C ASP A 223 2.76 4.51 14.51
N ASN A 224 3.73 5.37 14.19
CA ASN A 224 4.88 5.60 15.08
C ASN A 224 4.43 6.06 16.48
N ALA A 225 3.22 6.61 16.59
CA ALA A 225 2.53 6.91 17.84
C ALA A 225 2.25 5.67 18.73
N LEU A 226 2.17 4.46 18.16
CA LEU A 226 1.77 3.24 18.86
C LEU A 226 2.94 2.29 19.18
N ALA A 227 4.10 2.86 19.51
CA ALA A 227 5.31 2.10 19.85
C ALA A 227 5.15 1.19 21.08
N LEU A 228 4.23 1.54 22.00
CA LEU A 228 3.95 0.76 23.20
C LEU A 228 3.23 -0.54 22.85
N GLN A 229 2.22 -0.46 22.01
CA GLN A 229 1.39 -1.59 21.67
C GLN A 229 2.09 -2.60 20.73
N LYS A 230 3.11 -2.16 19.97
CA LYS A 230 4.05 -3.07 19.28
C LYS A 230 4.75 -4.05 20.24
N LYS A 231 4.91 -3.68 21.52
CA LYS A 231 5.55 -4.52 22.56
C LYS A 231 4.55 -5.37 23.33
N MET A 232 3.25 -5.14 23.15
CA MET A 232 2.17 -5.88 23.81
C MET A 232 1.91 -7.20 23.08
N THR A 233 2.57 -8.26 23.51
CA THR A 233 2.42 -9.62 22.96
C THR A 233 1.75 -10.55 23.97
N PHE A 234 1.29 -11.71 23.51
CA PHE A 234 0.80 -12.77 24.40
C PHE A 234 1.86 -13.27 25.40
N GLU A 235 3.14 -13.21 25.03
CA GLU A 235 4.26 -13.60 25.89
C GLU A 235 4.45 -12.63 27.06
N ASN A 236 4.27 -11.34 26.83
CA ASN A 236 4.42 -10.29 27.83
C ASN A 236 3.12 -9.98 28.60
N TYR A 237 2.07 -10.78 28.42
CA TYR A 237 0.80 -10.62 29.13
C TYR A 237 0.76 -11.51 30.38
N ASP A 238 0.86 -10.89 31.56
CA ASP A 238 0.81 -11.59 32.84
C ASP A 238 -0.63 -12.00 33.23
N HIS A 239 -1.10 -13.11 32.66
CA HIS A 239 -2.40 -13.70 32.98
C HIS A 239 -2.39 -14.49 34.31
N LYS A 240 -1.22 -14.81 34.86
CA LYS A 240 -1.06 -15.67 36.05
C LYS A 240 -0.72 -14.90 37.32
N ARG A 241 -1.21 -13.66 37.44
CA ARG A 241 -0.93 -12.78 38.58
C ARG A 241 -1.24 -13.46 39.93
N ALA A 242 -0.27 -13.38 40.84
CA ALA A 242 -0.36 -13.97 42.17
C ALA A 242 -1.37 -13.22 43.06
N ASN A 243 -1.56 -11.91 42.83
CA ASN A 243 -2.35 -11.01 43.68
C ASN A 243 -3.86 -11.01 43.37
N LEU A 244 -4.35 -11.95 42.55
CA LEU A 244 -5.75 -12.03 42.13
C LEU A 244 -6.52 -13.09 42.90
N THR A 245 -7.84 -12.87 43.06
CA THR A 245 -8.74 -13.92 43.54
C THR A 245 -8.81 -15.07 42.52
N ALA A 246 -9.24 -16.26 42.96
CA ALA A 246 -9.36 -17.41 42.06
C ALA A 246 -10.29 -17.13 40.87
N GLU A 247 -11.40 -16.41 41.12
CA GLU A 247 -12.36 -16.00 40.10
C GLU A 247 -11.76 -15.01 39.10
N GLN A 248 -11.03 -13.99 39.57
CA GLN A 248 -10.35 -13.01 38.70
C GLN A 248 -9.27 -13.67 37.85
N ARG A 249 -8.53 -14.63 38.41
CA ARG A 249 -7.52 -15.39 37.67
C ARG A 249 -8.16 -16.22 36.56
N GLN A 250 -9.24 -16.95 36.87
CA GLN A 250 -10.00 -17.70 35.86
C GLN A 250 -10.56 -16.79 34.77
N ASN A 251 -11.06 -15.61 35.12
CA ASN A 251 -11.57 -14.63 34.15
C ASN A 251 -10.47 -14.13 33.20
N ILE A 252 -9.29 -13.77 33.71
CA ILE A 252 -8.17 -13.33 32.85
C ILE A 252 -7.64 -14.48 31.99
N ASP A 253 -7.50 -15.68 32.57
CA ASP A 253 -7.07 -16.85 31.82
C ASP A 253 -8.04 -17.17 30.67
N ALA A 254 -9.35 -17.05 30.92
CA ALA A 254 -10.37 -17.20 29.88
C ALA A 254 -10.26 -16.09 28.81
N ALA A 255 -10.07 -14.82 29.20
CA ALA A 255 -9.86 -13.72 28.27
C ALA A 255 -8.63 -13.93 27.38
N TYR A 256 -7.53 -14.39 27.98
CA TYR A 256 -6.27 -14.69 27.29
C TYR A 256 -6.45 -15.82 26.27
N ASN A 257 -7.05 -16.94 26.70
CA ASN A 257 -7.27 -18.08 25.82
C ASN A 257 -8.19 -17.71 24.64
N LEU A 258 -9.24 -16.94 24.91
CA LEU A 258 -10.15 -16.45 23.88
C LEU A 258 -9.44 -15.55 22.87
N ALA A 259 -8.60 -14.60 23.33
CA ALA A 259 -7.80 -13.77 22.45
C ALA A 259 -6.81 -14.60 21.61
N LEU A 260 -6.15 -15.58 22.22
CA LEU A 260 -5.20 -16.45 21.53
C LEU A 260 -5.88 -17.29 20.46
N GLU A 261 -7.03 -17.90 20.77
CA GLU A 261 -7.82 -18.66 19.81
C GLU A 261 -8.29 -17.78 18.65
N PHE A 262 -8.86 -16.61 18.97
CA PHE A 262 -9.30 -15.63 17.99
C PHE A 262 -8.17 -15.17 17.06
N SER A 263 -6.95 -14.98 17.58
CA SER A 263 -5.80 -14.59 16.75
C SER A 263 -5.44 -15.65 15.70
N ARG A 264 -5.65 -16.94 16.01
CA ARG A 264 -5.39 -18.05 15.09
C ARG A 264 -6.48 -18.14 14.02
N ASN A 265 -7.75 -18.12 14.45
CA ASN A 265 -8.90 -18.22 13.54
C ASN A 265 -10.02 -17.21 13.88
N PRO A 266 -9.92 -15.96 13.42
CA PRO A 266 -10.95 -14.96 13.64
C PRO A 266 -12.01 -15.10 12.55
N GLU A 267 -13.15 -15.64 12.94
CA GLU A 267 -14.34 -15.79 12.09
C GLU A 267 -15.51 -14.92 12.58
N SER A 268 -15.38 -14.32 13.75
CA SER A 268 -16.44 -13.62 14.48
C SER A 268 -15.96 -12.26 15.01
N TRP A 269 -16.79 -11.64 15.83
CA TRP A 269 -16.47 -10.43 16.57
C TRP A 269 -16.15 -10.77 18.01
N LEU A 270 -15.19 -10.05 18.58
CA LEU A 270 -14.76 -10.20 19.95
C LEU A 270 -14.79 -8.84 20.65
N VAL A 271 -15.66 -8.69 21.64
CA VAL A 271 -15.81 -7.43 22.39
C VAL A 271 -15.25 -7.62 23.79
N PHE A 272 -14.13 -6.95 24.09
CA PHE A 272 -13.61 -6.85 25.43
C PHE A 272 -14.21 -5.64 26.15
N GLN A 273 -14.92 -5.90 27.24
CA GLN A 273 -15.48 -4.89 28.11
C GLN A 273 -14.80 -4.93 29.49
N GLY A 274 -14.66 -3.80 30.17
CA GLY A 274 -14.15 -3.76 31.54
C GLY A 274 -13.50 -2.43 31.92
N GLU A 275 -13.06 -2.30 33.17
CA GLU A 275 -12.47 -1.05 33.68
C GLU A 275 -11.11 -0.68 33.04
N THR A 276 -10.67 0.56 33.22
CA THR A 276 -9.38 1.02 32.69
C THR A 276 -8.22 0.23 33.29
N GLY A 277 -7.33 -0.24 32.42
CA GLY A 277 -6.12 -0.93 32.84
C GLY A 277 -6.31 -2.41 33.18
N CYS A 278 -7.44 -3.04 32.88
CA CYS A 278 -7.64 -4.49 33.02
C CYS A 278 -7.03 -5.34 31.88
N GLY A 279 -6.32 -4.70 30.93
CA GLY A 279 -5.56 -5.41 29.88
C GLY A 279 -6.26 -5.59 28.52
N LYS A 280 -7.43 -4.98 28.30
CA LYS A 280 -8.18 -5.05 27.02
C LYS A 280 -7.33 -4.66 25.81
N THR A 281 -6.74 -3.47 25.83
CA THR A 281 -5.85 -2.96 24.78
C THR A 281 -4.65 -3.87 24.57
N HIS A 282 -4.09 -4.46 25.64
CA HIS A 282 -2.97 -5.40 25.51
C HIS A 282 -3.39 -6.66 24.77
N LEU A 283 -4.51 -7.29 25.16
CA LEU A 283 -5.03 -8.47 24.48
C LEU A 283 -5.36 -8.17 23.01
N ALA A 284 -5.99 -7.03 22.73
CA ALA A 284 -6.31 -6.59 21.38
C ALA A 284 -5.05 -6.34 20.53
N SER A 285 -4.01 -5.73 21.12
CA SER A 285 -2.70 -5.54 20.52
C SER A 285 -1.98 -6.87 20.26
N ALA A 286 -2.09 -7.82 21.20
CA ALA A 286 -1.47 -9.13 21.11
C ALA A 286 -2.07 -9.96 19.96
N ILE A 287 -3.40 -9.89 19.76
CA ILE A 287 -4.08 -10.49 18.59
C ILE A 287 -3.47 -9.98 17.28
N VAL A 288 -3.30 -8.66 17.17
CA VAL A 288 -2.70 -8.01 15.99
C VAL A 288 -1.25 -8.43 15.79
N ASN A 289 -0.44 -8.41 16.83
CA ASN A 289 0.97 -8.79 16.78
C ASN A 289 1.16 -10.27 16.39
N GLU A 290 0.30 -11.16 16.87
CA GLU A 290 0.28 -12.57 16.46
C GLU A 290 -0.07 -12.73 14.97
N ARG A 291 -1.08 -11.98 14.48
CA ARG A 291 -1.43 -11.98 13.06
C ARG A 291 -0.28 -11.54 12.17
N TYR A 292 0.42 -10.49 12.58
CA TYR A 292 1.62 -10.03 11.90
C TYR A 292 2.73 -11.07 11.87
N ARG A 293 2.98 -11.77 12.99
CA ARG A 293 3.98 -12.84 13.04
C ARG A 293 3.66 -13.97 12.04
N GLN A 294 2.38 -14.20 11.78
CA GLN A 294 1.89 -15.18 10.79
C GLN A 294 1.85 -14.64 9.35
N GLY A 295 2.33 -13.41 9.10
CA GLY A 295 2.27 -12.76 7.78
C GLY A 295 0.86 -12.45 7.30
N LYS A 296 -0.13 -12.35 8.21
CA LYS A 296 -1.53 -12.07 7.88
C LYS A 296 -1.87 -10.60 8.16
N PRO A 297 -2.67 -9.95 7.28
CA PRO A 297 -3.12 -8.59 7.49
C PRO A 297 -4.22 -8.52 8.57
N ALA A 298 -4.29 -7.37 9.22
CA ALA A 298 -5.30 -6.93 10.19
C ALA A 298 -5.26 -5.37 10.21
N MET A 299 -5.89 -4.68 11.15
CA MET A 299 -5.76 -3.23 11.33
C MET A 299 -5.97 -2.90 12.81
N PHE A 300 -5.19 -1.98 13.39
CA PHE A 300 -5.40 -1.50 14.75
C PHE A 300 -5.70 -0.01 14.71
N VAL A 301 -6.82 0.39 15.30
CA VAL A 301 -7.33 1.75 15.24
C VAL A 301 -7.75 2.18 16.64
N VAL A 302 -7.17 3.28 17.12
CA VAL A 302 -7.66 3.99 18.31
C VAL A 302 -8.82 4.88 17.88
N VAL A 303 -10.02 4.60 18.37
CA VAL A 303 -11.26 5.21 17.86
C VAL A 303 -11.26 6.74 17.95
N PRO A 304 -10.87 7.38 19.07
CA PRO A 304 -10.76 8.83 19.14
C PRO A 304 -9.80 9.44 18.10
N GLU A 305 -8.60 8.88 17.97
CA GLU A 305 -7.57 9.37 17.03
C GLU A 305 -8.02 9.23 15.58
N PHE A 306 -8.70 8.13 15.24
CA PHE A 306 -9.27 7.90 13.92
C PHE A 306 -10.30 8.96 13.56
N LEU A 307 -11.21 9.28 14.47
CA LEU A 307 -12.22 10.30 14.25
C LEU A 307 -11.61 11.70 14.13
N ASP A 308 -10.58 12.01 14.91
CA ASP A 308 -9.85 13.28 14.77
C ASP A 308 -9.11 13.36 13.43
N HIS A 309 -8.46 12.27 13.00
CA HIS A 309 -7.80 12.20 11.70
C HIS A 309 -8.80 12.42 10.56
N LEU A 310 -9.93 11.69 10.58
CA LEU A 310 -11.01 11.86 9.60
C LEU A 310 -11.52 13.31 9.59
N ARG A 311 -11.70 13.94 10.76
CA ARG A 311 -12.15 15.34 10.85
C ARG A 311 -11.13 16.30 10.24
N SER A 312 -9.84 16.09 10.45
CA SER A 312 -8.78 16.96 9.89
C SER A 312 -8.75 16.96 8.36
N THR A 313 -9.13 15.83 7.74
CA THR A 313 -9.20 15.68 6.28
C THR A 313 -10.42 16.32 5.60
N PHE A 314 -11.34 16.92 6.36
CA PHE A 314 -12.47 17.71 5.83
C PHE A 314 -12.11 19.17 5.50
N SER A 315 -10.85 19.58 5.64
CA SER A 315 -10.41 20.92 5.25
C SER A 315 -10.54 21.12 3.73
N PRO A 316 -11.01 22.29 3.24
CA PRO A 316 -11.35 22.51 1.81
C PRO A 316 -10.22 22.23 0.81
N GLU A 317 -8.95 22.16 1.26
CA GLU A 317 -7.79 21.90 0.41
C GLU A 317 -7.44 20.41 0.17
N SER A 318 -8.08 19.42 0.83
CA SER A 318 -7.69 18.00 0.67
C SER A 318 -8.79 17.11 0.06
N LYS A 319 -8.79 16.95 -1.27
CA LYS A 319 -9.77 16.12 -2.00
C LYS A 319 -9.42 14.62 -2.13
N THR A 320 -8.41 14.07 -1.42
CA THR A 320 -8.00 12.66 -1.67
C THR A 320 -7.59 11.81 -0.45
N SER A 321 -7.57 12.32 0.79
CA SER A 321 -7.14 11.50 1.96
C SER A 321 -8.28 10.82 2.74
N TYR A 322 -9.51 11.33 2.65
CA TYR A 322 -10.62 10.93 3.52
C TYR A 322 -11.19 9.54 3.17
N ASP A 323 -11.58 9.34 1.90
CA ASP A 323 -12.28 8.12 1.47
C ASP A 323 -11.38 6.88 1.58
N GLN A 324 -10.07 7.03 1.35
CA GLN A 324 -9.12 5.92 1.35
C GLN A 324 -8.92 5.32 2.75
N MET A 325 -8.68 6.15 3.77
CA MET A 325 -8.52 5.70 5.17
C MET A 325 -9.83 5.07 5.67
N PHE A 326 -10.96 5.69 5.38
CA PHE A 326 -12.27 5.20 5.78
C PHE A 326 -12.62 3.86 5.11
N ASP A 327 -12.30 3.71 3.82
CA ASP A 327 -12.47 2.46 3.09
C ASP A 327 -11.50 1.37 3.57
N ALA A 328 -10.26 1.71 3.91
CA ALA A 328 -9.29 0.76 4.45
C ALA A 328 -9.79 0.17 5.79
N VAL A 329 -10.28 1.01 6.71
CA VAL A 329 -10.87 0.55 7.97
C VAL A 329 -12.09 -0.36 7.75
N LYS A 330 -12.99 0.02 6.83
CA LYS A 330 -14.15 -0.81 6.49
C LYS A 330 -13.77 -2.18 5.92
N ASN A 331 -12.75 -2.24 5.07
CA ASN A 331 -12.37 -3.44 4.32
C ASN A 331 -11.29 -4.30 4.99
N ALA A 332 -10.68 -3.83 6.08
CA ALA A 332 -9.61 -4.54 6.79
C ALA A 332 -9.99 -6.00 7.10
N LYS A 333 -9.10 -6.94 6.76
CA LYS A 333 -9.32 -8.40 6.92
C LYS A 333 -9.57 -8.84 8.35
N LEU A 334 -8.96 -8.13 9.30
CA LEU A 334 -9.28 -8.17 10.72
C LEU A 334 -9.13 -6.72 11.20
N LEU A 335 -10.06 -6.20 11.99
CA LEU A 335 -9.98 -4.83 12.51
C LEU A 335 -10.04 -4.86 14.03
N VAL A 336 -9.19 -4.08 14.68
CA VAL A 336 -9.27 -3.77 16.11
C VAL A 336 -9.68 -2.33 16.27
N LEU A 337 -10.79 -2.11 16.96
CA LEU A 337 -11.28 -0.80 17.38
C LEU A 337 -11.02 -0.66 18.89
N ASP A 338 -9.93 0.04 19.22
CA ASP A 338 -9.50 0.29 20.60
C ASP A 338 -10.21 1.52 21.18
N ASP A 339 -10.49 1.50 22.48
CA ASP A 339 -11.17 2.57 23.23
C ASP A 339 -12.50 3.05 22.62
N PHE A 340 -13.31 2.11 22.14
CA PHE A 340 -14.65 2.39 21.62
C PHE A 340 -15.56 2.92 22.74
N GLY A 341 -16.12 4.12 22.53
CA GLY A 341 -16.97 4.81 23.49
C GLY A 341 -16.28 5.96 24.24
N GLU A 342 -14.97 6.14 24.11
CA GLU A 342 -14.25 7.27 24.72
C GLU A 342 -14.19 8.52 23.82
N GLN A 343 -14.69 8.44 22.59
CA GLN A 343 -14.78 9.57 21.66
C GLN A 343 -15.83 10.60 22.05
N SER A 344 -15.68 11.84 21.56
CA SER A 344 -16.71 12.88 21.66
C SER A 344 -18.02 12.42 21.00
N SER A 345 -19.14 12.50 21.73
CA SER A 345 -20.49 12.08 21.27
C SER A 345 -21.13 13.05 20.28
N THR A 346 -20.39 13.45 19.25
CA THR A 346 -20.93 14.27 18.15
C THR A 346 -21.79 13.41 17.23
N PRO A 347 -22.88 13.94 16.65
CA PRO A 347 -23.69 13.20 15.67
C PRO A 347 -22.87 12.67 14.50
N TRP A 348 -21.85 13.43 14.07
CA TRP A 348 -20.93 13.00 13.01
C TRP A 348 -20.11 11.77 13.41
N ALA A 349 -19.55 11.74 14.62
CA ALA A 349 -18.78 10.59 15.10
C ALA A 349 -19.66 9.33 15.19
N GLN A 350 -20.89 9.47 15.69
CA GLN A 350 -21.88 8.40 15.74
C GLN A 350 -22.20 7.86 14.35
N GLU A 351 -22.47 8.74 13.39
CA GLU A 351 -22.75 8.36 12.00
C GLU A 351 -21.58 7.57 11.38
N LYS A 352 -20.35 8.05 11.54
CA LYS A 352 -19.17 7.40 10.95
C LYS A 352 -18.86 6.05 11.58
N LEU A 353 -18.96 5.93 12.90
CA LEU A 353 -18.81 4.65 13.57
C LEU A 353 -19.91 3.68 13.17
N TYR A 354 -21.16 4.15 13.08
CA TYR A 354 -22.27 3.32 12.60
C TYR A 354 -22.02 2.79 11.18
N GLN A 355 -21.51 3.62 10.27
CA GLN A 355 -21.17 3.19 8.92
C GLN A 355 -20.11 2.07 8.90
N VAL A 356 -19.03 2.20 9.70
CA VAL A 356 -17.99 1.16 9.79
C VAL A 356 -18.56 -0.12 10.39
N ILE A 357 -19.24 -0.03 11.52
CA ILE A 357 -19.82 -1.18 12.22
C ILE A 357 -20.86 -1.90 11.35
N ASN A 358 -21.79 -1.17 10.75
CA ASN A 358 -22.83 -1.75 9.91
C ASN A 358 -22.24 -2.44 8.67
N TYR A 359 -21.25 -1.81 8.01
CA TYR A 359 -20.58 -2.40 6.87
C TYR A 359 -19.92 -3.75 7.21
N ARG A 360 -19.15 -3.77 8.29
CA ARG A 360 -18.42 -4.97 8.74
C ARG A 360 -19.36 -6.05 9.23
N TYR A 361 -20.44 -5.69 9.91
CA TYR A 361 -21.47 -6.61 10.39
C TYR A 361 -22.15 -7.33 9.21
N ASN A 362 -22.61 -6.58 8.21
CA ASN A 362 -23.28 -7.15 7.03
C ASN A 362 -22.39 -8.08 6.21
N ARG A 363 -21.07 -7.85 6.24
CA ARG A 363 -20.07 -8.67 5.52
C ARG A 363 -19.41 -9.73 6.40
N ARG A 364 -19.80 -9.84 7.67
CA ARG A 364 -19.21 -10.75 8.66
C ARG A 364 -17.67 -10.65 8.71
N LEU A 365 -17.15 -9.43 8.62
CA LEU A 365 -15.70 -9.21 8.67
C LEU A 365 -15.23 -9.28 10.14
N PRO A 366 -14.18 -10.06 10.45
CA PRO A 366 -13.74 -10.25 11.83
C PRO A 366 -13.30 -8.95 12.49
N THR A 367 -13.77 -8.70 13.71
CA THR A 367 -13.56 -7.41 14.39
C THR A 367 -13.37 -7.59 15.89
N VAL A 368 -12.31 -7.01 16.45
CA VAL A 368 -12.11 -6.91 17.90
C VAL A 368 -12.48 -5.49 18.33
N ILE A 369 -13.25 -5.37 19.40
CA ILE A 369 -13.63 -4.08 19.97
C ILE A 369 -13.21 -4.08 21.43
N THR A 370 -12.60 -3.01 21.90
CA THR A 370 -12.41 -2.79 23.34
C THR A 370 -13.24 -1.61 23.78
N THR A 371 -13.94 -1.72 24.90
CA THR A 371 -14.72 -0.61 25.46
C THR A 371 -14.63 -0.58 26.97
N ARG A 372 -14.62 0.63 27.53
CA ARG A 372 -14.77 0.86 28.98
C ARG A 372 -16.24 0.97 29.39
N CYS A 373 -17.09 1.43 28.48
CA CYS A 373 -18.49 1.73 28.77
C CYS A 373 -19.33 0.45 28.71
N PRO A 374 -20.37 0.34 29.55
CA PRO A 374 -21.43 -0.63 29.36
C PRO A 374 -22.03 -0.54 27.96
N LEU A 375 -22.32 -1.70 27.34
CA LEU A 375 -22.95 -1.73 26.02
C LEU A 375 -24.32 -1.03 25.98
N SER A 376 -24.97 -0.88 27.14
CA SER A 376 -26.22 -0.12 27.31
C SER A 376 -26.04 1.40 27.14
N GLU A 377 -24.83 1.92 27.33
CA GLU A 377 -24.50 3.34 27.15
C GLU A 377 -24.09 3.67 25.71
N ILE A 378 -23.81 2.64 24.91
CA ILE A 378 -23.57 2.78 23.47
C ILE A 378 -24.91 2.92 22.76
N GLU A 379 -24.93 3.75 21.72
CA GLU A 379 -26.12 3.94 20.87
C GLU A 379 -26.74 2.61 20.43
N VAL A 380 -28.06 2.50 20.57
CA VAL A 380 -28.83 1.26 20.35
C VAL A 380 -28.54 0.61 18.99
N ALA A 381 -28.35 1.42 17.95
CA ALA A 381 -28.03 0.95 16.62
C ALA A 381 -26.70 0.20 16.55
N ILE A 382 -25.69 0.62 17.33
CA ILE A 382 -24.38 -0.02 17.37
C ILE A 382 -24.39 -1.18 18.38
N SER A 383 -24.94 -0.95 19.57
CA SER A 383 -24.92 -1.96 20.64
C SER A 383 -25.68 -3.24 20.27
N SER A 384 -26.79 -3.14 19.54
CA SER A 384 -27.53 -4.31 19.02
C SER A 384 -26.68 -5.24 18.16
N ARG A 385 -25.68 -4.72 17.42
CA ARG A 385 -24.75 -5.52 16.61
C ARG A 385 -23.63 -6.14 17.45
N PHE A 386 -23.23 -5.48 18.54
CA PHE A 386 -22.19 -5.98 19.44
C PHE A 386 -22.70 -7.14 20.31
N VAL A 387 -24.00 -7.19 20.61
CA VAL A 387 -24.61 -8.24 21.43
C VAL A 387 -25.23 -9.37 20.62
N ASP A 388 -25.12 -9.34 19.29
CA ASP A 388 -25.66 -10.41 18.43
C ASP A 388 -24.87 -11.71 18.65
N PRO A 389 -25.49 -12.76 19.24
CA PRO A 389 -24.80 -14.00 19.58
C PRO A 389 -24.38 -14.82 18.35
N GLN A 390 -24.91 -14.53 17.16
CA GLN A 390 -24.52 -15.26 15.94
C GLN A 390 -23.16 -14.79 15.40
N ILE A 391 -22.74 -13.57 15.73
CA ILE A 391 -21.58 -12.92 15.13
C ILE A 391 -20.60 -12.44 16.19
N SER A 392 -21.06 -12.07 17.39
CA SER A 392 -20.26 -11.39 18.39
C SER A 392 -20.23 -12.12 19.73
N MET A 393 -19.03 -12.21 20.31
CA MET A 393 -18.81 -12.69 21.66
C MET A 393 -18.36 -11.52 22.55
N VAL A 394 -19.19 -11.20 23.54
CA VAL A 394 -18.88 -10.16 24.54
C VAL A 394 -18.23 -10.83 25.75
N PHE A 395 -17.03 -10.37 26.11
CA PHE A 395 -16.29 -10.84 27.26
C PHE A 395 -15.98 -9.69 28.22
N ASN A 396 -16.51 -9.79 29.46
CA ASN A 396 -16.26 -8.80 30.50
C ASN A 396 -15.02 -9.20 31.33
N ILE A 397 -13.99 -8.36 31.29
CA ILE A 397 -12.76 -8.52 32.07
C ILE A 397 -12.93 -7.80 33.41
N THR A 398 -13.03 -8.59 34.49
CA THR A 398 -13.24 -8.11 35.87
C THR A 398 -11.95 -7.92 36.66
N ALA A 399 -10.81 -7.97 35.97
CA ALA A 399 -9.49 -7.85 36.56
C ALA A 399 -9.18 -6.43 37.06
N PRO A 400 -8.49 -6.29 38.22
CA PRO A 400 -8.03 -5.01 38.70
C PRO A 400 -6.90 -4.45 37.82
N ASN A 401 -6.74 -3.13 37.85
CA ASN A 401 -5.79 -2.40 37.03
C ASN A 401 -4.36 -2.94 37.16
N PHE A 402 -3.76 -3.34 36.03
CA PHE A 402 -2.39 -3.84 35.93
C PHE A 402 -1.33 -2.81 36.37
N ARG A 403 -1.64 -1.52 36.34
CA ARG A 403 -0.71 -0.43 36.72
C ARG A 403 -0.62 -0.19 38.22
N CYS A 404 -1.52 -0.78 39.01
CA CYS A 404 -1.57 -0.59 40.47
C CYS A 404 -0.77 -1.63 41.25
N ASP A 405 -0.24 -2.69 40.61
CA ASP A 405 0.56 -3.72 41.30
C ASP A 405 1.96 -3.25 41.70
N SER A 406 2.46 -2.17 41.09
CA SER A 406 3.79 -1.61 41.38
C SER A 406 3.89 -0.86 42.72
N THR A 407 2.81 -0.70 43.49
CA THR A 407 2.85 -0.05 44.81
C THR A 407 3.05 -1.02 45.99
N GLY A 408 3.28 -2.32 45.73
CA GLY A 408 3.50 -3.34 46.76
C GLY A 408 4.93 -3.48 47.33
N GLN A 409 5.91 -2.70 46.87
CA GLN A 409 7.29 -2.74 47.39
C GLN A 409 7.75 -1.41 48.00
N GLN A 410 6.92 -0.76 48.82
CA GLN A 410 7.49 0.12 49.84
C GLN A 410 7.96 -0.75 51.01
N LYS A 411 9.27 -1.06 51.00
CA LYS A 411 9.99 -1.51 52.20
C LYS A 411 9.59 -0.59 53.35
N GLN A 412 8.90 -1.13 54.35
CA GLN A 412 8.75 -0.49 55.65
C GLN A 412 10.17 -0.17 56.15
N ARG A 413 10.60 1.09 56.02
CA ARG A 413 11.77 1.59 56.74
C ARG A 413 11.38 1.69 58.21
N PRO A 414 12.18 1.15 59.15
CA PRO A 414 11.86 1.27 60.56
C PRO A 414 11.88 2.74 60.95
N VAL A 415 10.81 3.18 61.60
CA VAL A 415 10.68 4.52 62.17
C VAL A 415 11.75 4.67 63.25
N SER A 416 12.83 5.38 62.95
CA SER A 416 13.81 5.78 63.95
C SER A 416 13.18 6.83 64.87
N ARG A 417 13.01 6.47 66.14
CA ARG A 417 12.63 7.37 67.24
C ARG A 417 13.59 8.57 67.27
N ILE A 418 13.11 9.76 66.94
CA ILE A 418 13.81 11.01 67.24
C ILE A 418 13.42 11.43 68.65
N ASN A 419 14.36 11.31 69.58
CA ASN A 419 14.25 11.83 70.93
C ASN A 419 14.12 13.36 70.89
N ARG A 420 13.05 13.87 71.53
CA ARG A 420 12.91 15.27 71.91
C ARG A 420 13.93 15.61 73.00
N THR A 421 14.83 16.54 72.73
CA THR A 421 15.48 17.34 73.78
C THR A 421 15.19 18.81 73.54
N THR A 422 14.71 19.41 74.61
CA THR A 422 14.12 20.74 74.77
C THR A 422 15.14 21.86 75.00
N ARG A 423 14.74 23.08 74.57
CA ARG A 423 15.05 24.44 75.10
C ARG A 423 16.39 25.12 74.73
N PRO A 424 16.49 26.47 74.86
CA PRO A 424 15.50 27.52 74.55
C PRO A 424 16.11 28.73 73.81
N GLN A 425 15.21 29.66 73.45
CA GLN A 425 15.43 30.97 72.85
C GLN A 425 16.48 31.85 73.56
N ARG A 426 17.17 32.65 72.75
CA ARG A 426 17.45 34.07 73.03
C ARG A 426 17.14 34.88 71.78
#